data_AF-A0AAD6DLD6-F1
#
_entry.id   AF-A0AAD6DLD6-F1
#
_cell.length_a   1.000
_cell.length_b   1.000
_cell.length_c   1.000
_cell.angle_alpha   90.00
_cell.angle_beta   90.00
_cell.angle_gamma   90.00
#
_symmetry.space_group_name_H-M   'P 1'
#
loop_
_entity.id
_entity.type
_entity.pdbx_description
1 polymer ?
#
loop_
_entity_poly.entity_id
_entity_poly.type
_entity_poly.pdbx_seq_one_letter_code
_entity_poly.pdbx_strand_id
1 'polypeptide(L)'
;MAGWRFMLIWVLGPSFANAGIINFARKTVLSDLSGGFCRSYRFGADIANNVLYMVGLDGGLIPDDGDASNNYLVTLDLTSSFSTSEGKNYKMTKIDTAVPIVKDMAVWSNAENSTLYQYGGRFLNNITSEDTIWTYTTKEKSWSKQDGTIQPSRLEYGVYTNAPAIQAGFWVGGYRASGTTASITDSTRDYATGMIQLNTTTGQYTALDGPYEAVEEGSLSYVPVGDKGILVYIGGDVPSIKDGINATMSANSWSHVQVYDIAGAKWYNQSTMGTVASRTQFCASVQHDESSSSYQIYVIGGADLESKDTILDVNYLSIPSFKWYSAGPLDDPRMTLTCVTYGRQIFGIGGRLAWADDSQAGCYDAPAFIYDAQSEATRSSFDPTLSSFSLSSSTASDIKATPSPSSWADPAFKTLFGKSAATTSTTANNKPSSTSEPQEVNTSDPSTKGAIAGGVVGGVASLALIISLLWFFVARNKKPKNAELVEIIPHQVQTMSELPVGARDGRSELRGGTQMRWELPADHKGEISELDSGRNR
;
A
#
# COMPACT_ATOMS: atom_id res chain seq x y z
N MET A 1 -66.15 60.05 35.07
CA MET A 1 -64.84 60.71 34.93
C MET A 1 -63.80 59.63 35.22
N ALA A 2 -63.24 58.93 34.23
CA ALA A 2 -62.10 59.34 33.39
C ALA A 2 -60.85 59.59 34.26
N GLY A 3 -59.92 58.64 34.35
CA GLY A 3 -58.59 58.67 33.69
C GLY A 3 -57.53 59.21 34.68
N TRP A 4 -56.23 58.94 34.68
CA TRP A 4 -55.30 58.16 33.84
C TRP A 4 -53.90 58.22 34.55
N ARG A 5 -53.08 57.15 34.46
CA ARG A 5 -51.58 57.07 34.50
C ARG A 5 -50.85 57.50 35.80
N PHE A 6 -49.88 56.75 36.36
CA PHE A 6 -48.57 56.39 35.78
C PHE A 6 -47.93 55.14 36.41
N MET A 7 -47.06 54.50 35.62
CA MET A 7 -46.19 53.34 35.89
C MET A 7 -45.17 53.55 37.02
N LEU A 8 -44.76 52.46 37.69
CA LEU A 8 -43.34 52.09 37.72
C LEU A 8 -43.15 50.57 37.84
N ILE A 9 -42.03 50.13 37.25
CA ILE A 9 -41.70 48.80 36.74
C ILE A 9 -41.00 47.96 37.82
N TRP A 10 -41.35 46.66 37.90
CA TRP A 10 -40.45 45.62 38.44
C TRP A 10 -40.24 44.55 37.36
N VAL A 11 -38.98 44.40 36.96
CA VAL A 11 -38.48 43.32 36.09
C VAL A 11 -38.05 42.18 36.97
N LEU A 12 -38.60 40.98 36.79
CA LEU A 12 -37.93 39.68 36.92
C LEU A 12 -38.77 38.67 36.12
N GLY A 13 -38.13 38.03 35.13
CA GLY A 13 -38.79 37.36 34.00
C GLY A 13 -39.24 35.92 34.25
N PRO A 14 -40.16 35.40 33.40
CA PRO A 14 -40.53 33.99 33.41
C PRO A 14 -39.75 33.20 32.35
N SER A 15 -39.23 32.05 32.80
CA SER A 15 -39.33 30.74 32.16
C SER A 15 -39.04 30.64 30.65
N PHE A 16 -37.83 30.14 30.35
CA PHE A 16 -37.51 29.50 29.08
C PHE A 16 -38.35 28.23 28.89
N ALA A 17 -39.47 28.35 28.18
CA ALA A 17 -40.07 27.24 27.46
C ALA A 17 -39.69 27.40 25.98
N ASN A 18 -38.47 26.99 25.64
CA ASN A 18 -38.13 26.64 24.27
C ASN A 18 -37.78 25.17 24.29
N ALA A 19 -38.78 24.34 24.00
CA ALA A 19 -38.53 22.97 23.56
C ALA A 19 -37.70 23.10 22.28
N GLY A 20 -36.38 22.99 22.42
CA GLY A 20 -35.49 22.85 21.30
C GLY A 20 -35.97 21.65 20.50
N ILE A 21 -36.33 21.91 19.25
CA ILE A 21 -36.37 20.87 18.24
C ILE A 21 -34.98 20.24 18.31
N ILE A 22 -34.89 19.03 18.87
CA ILE A 22 -33.76 18.16 18.64
C ILE A 22 -33.82 17.90 17.15
N ASN A 23 -33.06 18.70 16.38
CA ASN A 23 -32.73 18.35 15.03
C ASN A 23 -31.94 17.05 15.18
N PHE A 24 -32.64 15.93 15.04
CA PHE A 24 -31.99 14.69 14.64
C PHE A 24 -31.28 15.05 13.36
N ALA A 25 -29.98 15.36 13.46
CA ALA A 25 -29.14 15.61 12.31
C ALA A 25 -29.41 14.44 11.38
N ARG A 26 -30.04 14.74 10.24
CA ARG A 26 -30.34 13.74 9.24
C ARG A 26 -28.98 13.11 8.94
N LYS A 27 -28.82 11.82 9.22
CA LYS A 27 -27.59 11.10 8.90
C LYS A 27 -27.41 11.19 7.39
N THR A 28 -26.63 12.18 6.94
CA THR A 28 -26.50 12.51 5.53
C THR A 28 -25.47 11.57 4.94
N VAL A 29 -25.91 10.70 4.05
CA VAL A 29 -24.99 9.94 3.20
C VAL A 29 -24.44 10.93 2.18
N LEU A 30 -23.13 11.13 2.18
CA LEU A 30 -22.47 12.07 1.27
C LEU A 30 -22.36 11.48 -0.14
N SER A 31 -22.54 12.34 -1.15
CA SER A 31 -22.37 12.00 -2.57
C SER A 31 -21.01 12.37 -3.14
N ASP A 32 -20.30 13.31 -2.49
CA ASP A 32 -18.93 13.72 -2.79
C ASP A 32 -18.32 14.48 -1.60
N LEU A 33 -17.07 14.94 -1.75
CA LEU A 33 -16.31 15.66 -0.73
C LEU A 33 -16.48 17.20 -0.80
N SER A 34 -17.57 17.72 -1.40
CA SER A 34 -17.77 19.19 -1.47
C SER A 34 -17.86 19.86 -0.10
N GLY A 35 -18.26 19.12 0.93
CA GLY A 35 -18.29 19.54 2.33
C GLY A 35 -16.92 19.69 3.00
N GLY A 36 -15.85 19.34 2.27
CA GLY A 36 -14.49 19.34 2.75
C GLY A 36 -13.96 17.95 3.06
N PHE A 37 -12.66 17.90 3.23
CA PHE A 37 -11.90 16.71 3.60
C PHE A 37 -10.76 17.17 4.48
N CYS A 38 -10.39 16.37 5.47
CA CYS A 38 -9.28 16.69 6.34
C CYS A 38 -8.53 15.42 6.71
N ARG A 39 -7.43 15.19 5.97
CA ARG A 39 -6.49 14.09 6.15
C ARG A 39 -7.10 12.69 5.99
N SER A 40 -6.23 11.73 5.68
CA SER A 40 -6.43 10.31 5.97
C SER A 40 -5.06 9.67 6.07
N TYR A 41 -4.83 8.66 6.90
CA TYR A 41 -3.54 8.00 6.99
C TYR A 41 -3.25 7.24 5.70
N ARG A 42 -3.95 6.14 5.44
CA ARG A 42 -3.80 5.39 4.19
C ARG A 42 -5.15 5.10 3.55
N PHE A 43 -5.15 5.03 2.22
CA PHE A 43 -6.23 4.44 1.44
C PHE A 43 -5.73 3.17 0.76
N GLY A 44 -6.59 2.17 0.67
CA GLY A 44 -6.46 1.18 -0.40
C GLY A 44 -6.88 1.85 -1.71
N ALA A 45 -6.00 1.87 -2.70
CA ALA A 45 -6.27 2.54 -3.97
C ALA A 45 -5.72 1.79 -5.18
N ASP A 46 -6.47 1.86 -6.28
CA ASP A 46 -6.05 1.40 -7.61
C ASP A 46 -6.88 2.09 -8.71
N ILE A 47 -6.39 2.07 -9.96
CA ILE A 47 -7.12 2.57 -11.12
C ILE A 47 -7.67 1.39 -11.93
N ALA A 48 -8.96 1.47 -12.29
CA ALA A 48 -9.60 0.54 -13.20
C ALA A 48 -10.56 1.30 -14.12
N ASN A 49 -10.52 1.05 -15.44
CA ASN A 49 -11.42 1.68 -16.42
C ASN A 49 -11.43 3.22 -16.35
N ASN A 50 -10.26 3.84 -16.23
CA ASN A 50 -10.09 5.29 -16.09
C ASN A 50 -10.82 5.88 -14.87
N VAL A 51 -11.01 5.09 -13.82
CA VAL A 51 -11.53 5.55 -12.53
C VAL A 51 -10.50 5.20 -11.47
N LEU A 52 -10.07 6.20 -10.70
CA LEU A 52 -9.31 5.97 -9.48
C LEU A 52 -10.29 5.61 -8.36
N TYR A 53 -10.11 4.43 -7.77
CA TYR A 53 -10.88 3.94 -6.63
C TYR A 53 -10.05 4.10 -5.36
N MET A 54 -10.68 4.58 -4.29
CA MET A 54 -10.06 4.74 -2.98
C MET A 54 -11.04 4.25 -1.91
N VAL A 55 -10.57 3.42 -1.01
CA VAL A 55 -11.40 2.78 0.03
C VAL A 55 -10.60 2.62 1.31
N GLY A 56 -11.30 2.51 2.44
CA GLY A 56 -10.64 2.28 3.73
C GLY A 56 -10.00 3.53 4.32
N LEU A 57 -10.65 4.69 4.18
CA LEU A 57 -10.22 5.96 4.77
C LEU A 57 -9.88 5.81 6.26
N ASP A 58 -8.63 6.01 6.65
CA ASP A 58 -8.18 5.90 8.03
C ASP A 58 -7.88 7.26 8.67
N GLY A 59 -8.28 7.47 9.92
CA GLY A 59 -7.93 8.66 10.72
C GLY A 59 -8.17 10.02 10.06
N GLY A 60 -9.18 10.10 9.18
CA GLY A 60 -9.57 11.30 8.45
C GLY A 60 -10.89 11.89 8.91
N LEU A 61 -11.02 13.20 8.81
CA LEU A 61 -12.24 13.94 9.11
C LEU A 61 -12.93 14.35 7.79
N ILE A 62 -14.20 13.99 7.67
CA ILE A 62 -15.08 14.49 6.63
C ILE A 62 -16.11 15.39 7.34
N PRO A 63 -15.96 16.74 7.30
CA PRO A 63 -16.71 17.65 8.17
C PRO A 63 -18.24 17.49 8.11
N ASP A 64 -18.77 17.19 6.93
CA ASP A 64 -20.21 17.03 6.71
C ASP A 64 -20.73 15.60 6.96
N ASP A 65 -19.83 14.65 7.24
CA ASP A 65 -20.20 13.27 7.58
C ASP A 65 -20.61 13.19 9.05
N GLY A 66 -21.89 13.44 9.32
CA GLY A 66 -22.47 13.40 10.66
C GLY A 66 -22.56 12.00 11.30
N ASP A 67 -21.99 10.96 10.67
CA ASP A 67 -21.97 9.59 11.18
C ASP A 67 -20.64 8.88 10.84
N ALA A 68 -19.71 8.88 11.80
CA ALA A 68 -18.38 8.26 11.68
C ALA A 68 -18.40 6.73 11.48
N SER A 69 -19.57 6.07 11.56
CA SER A 69 -19.72 4.65 11.20
C SER A 69 -19.85 4.43 9.69
N ASN A 70 -20.07 5.48 8.90
CA ASN A 70 -20.14 5.36 7.46
C ASN A 70 -18.80 4.89 6.88
N ASN A 71 -18.88 3.96 5.93
CA ASN A 71 -17.76 3.52 5.12
C ASN A 71 -18.05 3.88 3.67
N TYR A 72 -17.10 4.50 2.99
CA TYR A 72 -17.30 5.00 1.63
C TYR A 72 -16.27 4.42 0.67
N LEU A 73 -16.74 4.14 -0.54
CA LEU A 73 -15.91 4.03 -1.73
C LEU A 73 -15.86 5.43 -2.35
N VAL A 74 -14.65 5.97 -2.46
CA VAL A 74 -14.39 7.26 -3.12
C VAL A 74 -13.86 6.98 -4.52
N THR A 75 -14.40 7.68 -5.51
CA THR A 75 -14.03 7.50 -6.91
C THR A 75 -13.76 8.83 -7.58
N LEU A 76 -12.78 8.84 -8.49
CA LEU A 76 -12.42 10.01 -9.30
C LEU A 76 -12.38 9.59 -10.77
N ASP A 77 -13.14 10.29 -11.61
CA ASP A 77 -13.22 10.04 -13.05
C ASP A 77 -12.01 10.66 -13.76
N LEU A 78 -11.21 9.81 -14.40
CA LEU A 78 -9.97 10.20 -15.09
C LEU A 78 -10.17 10.37 -16.60
N THR A 79 -11.40 10.44 -17.10
CA THR A 79 -11.68 10.64 -18.53
C THR A 79 -11.62 12.10 -18.96
N SER A 80 -11.62 13.04 -18.02
CA SER A 80 -11.56 14.49 -18.27
C SER A 80 -10.64 15.19 -17.28
N SER A 81 -10.18 16.39 -17.64
CA SER A 81 -9.34 17.21 -16.75
C SER A 81 -10.15 17.74 -15.57
N PHE A 82 -9.54 17.76 -14.38
CA PHE A 82 -10.18 18.29 -13.17
C PHE A 82 -9.14 18.84 -12.19
N SER A 83 -9.56 19.71 -11.28
CA SER A 83 -8.74 20.14 -10.15
C SER A 83 -8.76 19.10 -9.04
N THR A 84 -7.59 18.72 -8.54
CA THR A 84 -7.46 17.78 -7.41
C THR A 84 -7.90 18.38 -6.09
N SER A 85 -7.94 19.71 -5.96
CA SER A 85 -8.37 20.40 -4.74
C SER A 85 -9.90 20.58 -4.64
N GLU A 86 -10.64 20.23 -5.69
CA GLU A 86 -12.09 20.40 -5.73
C GLU A 86 -12.82 19.13 -5.24
N GLY A 87 -13.32 19.18 -4.00
CA GLY A 87 -14.02 18.07 -3.33
C GLY A 87 -15.16 17.43 -4.14
N LYS A 88 -15.87 18.22 -4.95
CA LYS A 88 -16.97 17.74 -5.82
C LYS A 88 -16.54 16.69 -6.84
N ASN A 89 -15.24 16.61 -7.18
CA ASN A 89 -14.72 15.66 -8.15
C ASN A 89 -14.60 14.26 -7.54
N TYR A 90 -14.43 14.17 -6.21
CA TYR A 90 -14.34 12.92 -5.48
C TYR A 90 -15.73 12.39 -5.13
N LYS A 91 -16.30 11.57 -6.02
CA LYS A 91 -17.61 10.97 -5.80
C LYS A 91 -17.55 9.92 -4.71
N MET A 92 -18.57 9.90 -3.85
CA MET A 92 -18.66 9.01 -2.70
C MET A 92 -19.88 8.10 -2.86
N THR A 93 -19.68 6.82 -2.61
CA THR A 93 -20.74 5.83 -2.51
C THR A 93 -20.62 5.11 -1.18
N LYS A 94 -21.70 5.11 -0.39
CA LYS A 94 -21.73 4.37 0.87
C LYS A 94 -21.63 2.87 0.61
N ILE A 95 -20.70 2.22 1.29
CA ILE A 95 -20.49 0.78 1.26
C ILE A 95 -21.52 0.12 2.18
N ASP A 96 -22.06 -1.02 1.75
CA ASP A 96 -23.01 -1.81 2.53
C ASP A 96 -22.39 -2.26 3.86
N THR A 97 -23.19 -2.24 4.93
CA THR A 97 -22.75 -2.62 6.29
C THR A 97 -22.30 -4.07 6.44
N ALA A 98 -22.68 -4.95 5.49
CA ALA A 98 -22.19 -6.33 5.44
C ALA A 98 -20.70 -6.40 5.06
N VAL A 99 -20.16 -5.39 4.37
CA VAL A 99 -18.74 -5.29 4.05
C VAL A 99 -18.00 -4.73 5.26
N PRO A 100 -16.99 -5.43 5.79
CA PRO A 100 -16.26 -4.97 6.96
C PRO A 100 -15.49 -3.68 6.65
N ILE A 101 -15.35 -2.84 7.67
CA ILE A 101 -14.52 -1.64 7.60
C ILE A 101 -13.07 -2.07 7.84
N VAL A 102 -12.31 -2.16 6.76
CA VAL A 102 -10.88 -2.47 6.75
C VAL A 102 -10.09 -1.24 6.33
N LYS A 103 -9.00 -0.97 7.05
CA LYS A 103 -8.02 0.11 6.78
C LYS A 103 -6.69 -0.50 6.35
N ASP A 104 -5.84 0.27 5.67
CA ASP A 104 -4.48 -0.17 5.27
C ASP A 104 -4.44 -1.44 4.39
N MET A 105 -5.51 -1.68 3.62
CA MET A 105 -5.60 -2.84 2.73
C MET A 105 -5.03 -2.55 1.35
N ALA A 106 -4.57 -3.60 0.68
CA ALA A 106 -4.30 -3.57 -0.74
C ALA A 106 -5.59 -3.57 -1.55
N VAL A 107 -5.54 -2.91 -2.70
CA VAL A 107 -6.56 -2.99 -3.74
C VAL A 107 -5.86 -3.30 -5.06
N TRP A 108 -6.36 -4.29 -5.80
CA TRP A 108 -5.81 -4.69 -7.09
C TRP A 108 -6.92 -4.90 -8.12
N SER A 109 -6.77 -4.33 -9.30
CA SER A 109 -7.61 -4.60 -10.46
C SER A 109 -7.09 -5.80 -11.27
N ASN A 110 -8.01 -6.56 -11.87
CA ASN A 110 -7.67 -7.50 -12.94
C ASN A 110 -7.41 -6.78 -14.27
N ALA A 111 -6.82 -7.46 -15.25
CA ALA A 111 -6.49 -6.82 -16.54
C ALA A 111 -7.72 -6.33 -17.33
N GLU A 112 -8.89 -6.91 -17.07
CA GLU A 112 -10.16 -6.47 -17.66
C GLU A 112 -10.76 -5.24 -16.96
N ASN A 113 -10.16 -4.79 -15.86
CA ASN A 113 -10.65 -3.70 -15.01
C ASN A 113 -12.08 -3.92 -14.49
N SER A 114 -12.55 -5.17 -14.49
CA SER A 114 -13.91 -5.54 -14.14
C SER A 114 -14.08 -5.79 -12.64
N THR A 115 -13.01 -6.20 -11.96
CA THR A 115 -13.03 -6.57 -10.55
C THR A 115 -11.87 -5.94 -9.79
N LEU A 116 -12.16 -5.35 -8.64
CA LEU A 116 -11.18 -4.96 -7.64
C LEU A 116 -11.14 -6.02 -6.54
N TYR A 117 -9.96 -6.54 -6.28
CA TYR A 117 -9.64 -7.48 -5.22
C TYR A 117 -9.00 -6.76 -4.04
N GLN A 118 -9.10 -7.35 -2.86
CA GLN A 118 -8.55 -6.77 -1.63
C GLN A 118 -7.78 -7.78 -0.83
N TYR A 119 -6.82 -7.32 -0.03
CA TYR A 119 -6.12 -8.16 0.94
C TYR A 119 -5.46 -7.30 2.01
N GLY A 120 -5.16 -7.90 3.15
CA GLY A 120 -4.43 -7.25 4.22
C GLY A 120 -5.26 -6.16 4.91
N GLY A 121 -4.57 -5.33 5.67
CA GLY A 121 -5.19 -4.27 6.45
C GLY A 121 -5.81 -4.75 7.76
N ARG A 122 -6.29 -3.79 8.54
CA ARG A 122 -6.79 -3.97 9.90
C ARG A 122 -8.27 -3.61 10.01
N PHE A 123 -9.00 -4.37 10.84
CA PHE A 123 -10.41 -4.10 11.14
C PHE A 123 -10.52 -2.99 12.19
N LEU A 124 -11.46 -2.04 12.00
CA LEU A 124 -11.76 -1.04 13.03
C LEU A 124 -12.74 -1.51 14.10
N ASN A 125 -13.65 -2.43 13.73
CA ASN A 125 -14.68 -2.98 14.61
C ASN A 125 -14.50 -4.50 14.71
N ASN A 126 -15.11 -5.12 15.75
CA ASN A 126 -15.07 -6.55 16.05
C ASN A 126 -14.70 -7.43 14.84
N ILE A 127 -13.58 -8.14 14.98
CA ILE A 127 -13.11 -9.11 14.00
C ILE A 127 -14.14 -10.23 13.90
N THR A 128 -14.98 -10.14 12.87
CA THR A 128 -16.13 -11.03 12.65
C THR A 128 -15.96 -11.89 11.41
N SER A 129 -14.91 -11.64 10.61
CA SER A 129 -14.68 -12.33 9.34
C SER A 129 -13.21 -12.27 8.88
N GLU A 130 -12.27 -12.80 9.69
CA GLU A 130 -10.85 -12.90 9.31
C GLU A 130 -10.67 -13.57 7.94
N ASP A 131 -11.48 -14.59 7.69
CA ASP A 131 -11.44 -15.43 6.50
C ASP A 131 -12.39 -14.99 5.38
N THR A 132 -12.94 -13.77 5.42
CA THR A 132 -13.77 -13.27 4.31
C THR A 132 -13.07 -12.14 3.59
N ILE A 133 -12.77 -12.37 2.31
CA ILE A 133 -12.32 -11.33 1.39
C ILE A 133 -13.50 -10.88 0.54
N TRP A 134 -13.59 -9.58 0.34
CA TRP A 134 -14.58 -8.94 -0.50
C TRP A 134 -13.94 -8.44 -1.78
N THR A 135 -14.67 -8.58 -2.87
CA THR A 135 -14.34 -8.00 -4.17
C THR A 135 -15.39 -6.95 -4.53
N TYR A 136 -14.99 -6.00 -5.38
CA TYR A 136 -15.90 -5.01 -5.94
C TYR A 136 -15.95 -5.16 -7.45
N THR A 137 -17.15 -5.37 -8.00
CA THR A 137 -17.34 -5.44 -9.45
C THR A 137 -17.65 -4.05 -9.99
N THR A 138 -16.79 -3.55 -10.88
CA THR A 138 -16.75 -2.12 -11.25
C THR A 138 -17.97 -1.67 -12.05
N LYS A 139 -18.47 -2.54 -12.93
CA LYS A 139 -19.62 -2.27 -13.80
C LYS A 139 -20.95 -2.31 -13.02
N GLU A 140 -21.15 -3.35 -12.23
CA GLU A 140 -22.34 -3.55 -11.40
C GLU A 140 -22.35 -2.65 -10.16
N LYS A 141 -21.19 -2.06 -9.82
CA LYS A 141 -20.96 -1.21 -8.65
C LYS A 141 -21.37 -1.90 -7.35
N SER A 142 -21.02 -3.18 -7.23
CA SER A 142 -21.46 -4.05 -6.15
C SER A 142 -20.31 -4.77 -5.48
N TRP A 143 -20.42 -4.93 -4.16
CA TRP A 143 -19.53 -5.75 -3.35
C TRP A 143 -20.04 -7.19 -3.25
N SER A 144 -19.13 -8.14 -3.33
CA SER A 144 -19.43 -9.56 -3.16
C SER A 144 -18.35 -10.26 -2.35
N LYS A 145 -18.74 -11.28 -1.58
CA LYS A 145 -17.76 -12.18 -0.95
C LYS A 145 -17.07 -12.99 -2.03
N GLN A 146 -15.79 -13.24 -1.80
CA GLN A 146 -15.02 -14.09 -2.68
C GLN A 146 -15.12 -15.55 -2.24
N ASP A 147 -15.78 -16.38 -3.05
CA ASP A 147 -16.02 -17.80 -2.76
C ASP A 147 -14.85 -18.69 -3.19
N GLY A 148 -14.69 -19.83 -2.51
CA GLY A 148 -13.83 -20.94 -2.96
C GLY A 148 -12.32 -20.67 -2.85
N THR A 149 -11.89 -19.70 -2.05
CA THR A 149 -10.50 -19.31 -1.89
C THR A 149 -9.93 -19.76 -0.55
N ILE A 150 -8.73 -20.35 -0.55
CA ILE A 150 -7.96 -20.56 0.68
C ILE A 150 -7.38 -19.21 1.10
N GLN A 151 -7.80 -18.72 2.26
CA GLN A 151 -7.50 -17.37 2.69
C GLN A 151 -6.14 -17.32 3.39
N PRO A 152 -5.21 -16.46 2.94
CA PRO A 152 -3.98 -16.21 3.67
C PRO A 152 -4.29 -15.42 4.95
N SER A 153 -3.47 -15.59 5.98
CA SER A 153 -3.58 -14.79 7.21
C SER A 153 -3.50 -13.30 6.87
N ARG A 154 -4.41 -12.50 7.41
CA ARG A 154 -4.45 -11.06 7.14
C ARG A 154 -3.28 -10.33 7.82
N LEU A 155 -2.58 -9.52 7.05
CA LEU A 155 -1.43 -8.73 7.50
C LEU A 155 -1.73 -7.24 7.38
N GLU A 156 -1.23 -6.45 8.32
CA GLU A 156 -1.23 -4.98 8.26
C GLU A 156 0.19 -4.43 8.11
N TYR A 157 0.33 -3.16 7.70
CA TYR A 157 1.61 -2.45 7.53
C TYR A 157 2.59 -3.04 6.50
N GLY A 158 2.15 -4.02 5.71
CA GLY A 158 2.89 -4.52 4.56
C GLY A 158 2.78 -3.61 3.34
N VAL A 159 3.40 -4.04 2.25
CA VAL A 159 3.47 -3.29 0.99
C VAL A 159 2.92 -4.13 -0.14
N TYR A 160 2.35 -3.47 -1.15
CA TYR A 160 1.73 -4.18 -2.26
C TYR A 160 1.96 -3.50 -3.60
N THR A 161 1.78 -4.26 -4.67
CA THR A 161 1.79 -3.75 -6.04
C THR A 161 0.79 -4.51 -6.90
N ASN A 162 0.22 -3.84 -7.90
CA ASN A 162 -0.63 -4.47 -8.90
C ASN A 162 0.17 -4.78 -10.17
N ALA A 163 -0.03 -5.96 -10.75
CA ALA A 163 0.59 -6.39 -12.00
C ALA A 163 -0.47 -6.96 -12.96
N PRO A 164 -1.38 -6.11 -13.49
CA PRO A 164 -2.48 -6.57 -14.33
C PRO A 164 -2.01 -7.25 -15.62
N ALA A 165 -0.84 -6.85 -16.15
CA ALA A 165 -0.23 -7.46 -17.34
C ALA A 165 0.03 -8.98 -17.20
N ILE A 166 0.20 -9.47 -15.97
CA ILE A 166 0.37 -10.90 -15.67
C ILE A 166 -0.75 -11.45 -14.79
N GLN A 167 -1.87 -10.71 -14.66
CA GLN A 167 -3.04 -11.08 -13.85
C GLN A 167 -2.65 -11.44 -12.41
N ALA A 168 -1.80 -10.61 -11.78
CA ALA A 168 -1.32 -10.84 -10.43
C ALA A 168 -1.35 -9.58 -9.55
N GLY A 169 -1.61 -9.77 -8.26
CA GLY A 169 -1.33 -8.79 -7.21
C GLY A 169 -0.35 -9.38 -6.22
N PHE A 170 0.53 -8.57 -5.63
CA PHE A 170 1.52 -9.04 -4.67
C PHE A 170 1.51 -8.22 -3.40
N TRP A 171 1.73 -8.88 -2.27
CA TRP A 171 1.91 -8.29 -0.95
C TRP A 171 3.16 -8.87 -0.28
N VAL A 172 4.03 -8.04 0.30
CA VAL A 172 5.13 -8.52 1.16
C VAL A 172 5.18 -7.78 2.49
N GLY A 173 5.67 -8.49 3.51
CA GLY A 173 5.90 -7.93 4.84
C GLY A 173 4.62 -7.64 5.62
N GLY A 174 4.77 -6.81 6.64
CA GLY A 174 3.75 -6.54 7.63
C GLY A 174 3.67 -7.64 8.68
N TYR A 175 2.64 -7.54 9.52
CA TYR A 175 2.47 -8.42 10.66
C TYR A 175 1.00 -8.73 10.93
N ARG A 176 0.78 -9.77 11.74
CA ARG A 176 -0.51 -9.98 12.41
C ARG A 176 -0.48 -9.29 13.77
N ALA A 177 -1.60 -8.70 14.13
CA ALA A 177 -1.82 -8.12 15.45
C ALA A 177 -3.32 -8.16 15.78
N SER A 178 -3.71 -7.56 16.89
CA SER A 178 -5.10 -7.54 17.36
C SER A 178 -6.08 -6.87 16.39
N GLY A 179 -5.59 -6.10 15.40
CA GLY A 179 -6.39 -5.52 14.33
C GLY A 179 -6.65 -6.47 13.16
N THR A 180 -5.88 -7.56 13.03
CA THR A 180 -6.01 -8.52 11.93
C THR A 180 -6.43 -9.91 12.38
N THR A 181 -6.14 -10.28 13.63
CA THR A 181 -6.28 -11.64 14.18
C THR A 181 -6.89 -11.59 15.58
N ALA A 182 -8.10 -12.14 15.76
CA ALA A 182 -8.88 -12.08 17.00
C ALA A 182 -8.24 -12.85 18.16
N SER A 183 -7.41 -13.86 17.89
CA SER A 183 -6.69 -14.57 18.94
C SER A 183 -5.58 -13.74 19.56
N ILE A 184 -5.13 -12.66 18.92
CA ILE A 184 -4.16 -11.72 19.48
C ILE A 184 -4.94 -10.63 20.22
N THR A 185 -4.88 -10.66 21.55
CA THR A 185 -5.66 -9.74 22.41
C THR A 185 -4.83 -8.66 23.10
N ASP A 186 -3.52 -8.65 22.85
CA ASP A 186 -2.56 -7.71 23.40
C ASP A 186 -1.81 -6.97 22.27
N SER A 187 -0.69 -6.32 22.59
CA SER A 187 0.14 -5.58 21.63
C SER A 187 1.13 -6.46 20.85
N THR A 188 0.93 -7.78 20.83
CA THR A 188 1.80 -8.69 20.08
C THR A 188 1.75 -8.38 18.59
N ARG A 189 2.93 -8.42 17.96
CA ARG A 189 3.10 -8.38 16.51
C ARG A 189 3.80 -9.65 16.06
N ASP A 190 3.15 -10.40 15.19
CA ASP A 190 3.73 -11.59 14.55
C ASP A 190 4.10 -11.25 13.11
N TYR A 191 5.37 -11.02 12.84
CA TYR A 191 5.82 -10.52 11.55
C TYR A 191 5.89 -11.60 10.48
N ALA A 192 5.36 -11.26 9.30
CA ALA A 192 5.47 -12.11 8.13
C ALA A 192 6.90 -12.07 7.56
N THR A 193 7.34 -13.23 7.04
CA THR A 193 8.66 -13.42 6.39
C THR A 193 8.51 -13.98 4.97
N GLY A 194 7.28 -13.94 4.45
CA GLY A 194 6.92 -14.45 3.12
C GLY A 194 6.24 -13.39 2.27
N MET A 195 5.86 -13.79 1.07
CA MET A 195 5.09 -12.99 0.12
C MET A 195 3.76 -13.66 -0.17
N ILE A 196 2.74 -12.87 -0.45
CA ILE A 196 1.45 -13.35 -0.92
C ILE A 196 1.27 -12.90 -2.37
N GLN A 197 0.90 -13.85 -3.22
CA GLN A 197 0.48 -13.58 -4.59
C GLN A 197 -1.03 -13.85 -4.70
N LEU A 198 -1.76 -12.91 -5.28
CA LEU A 198 -3.12 -13.09 -5.78
C LEU A 198 -3.07 -13.37 -7.29
N ASN A 199 -3.79 -14.38 -7.76
CA ASN A 199 -4.12 -14.55 -9.17
C ASN A 199 -5.45 -13.85 -9.46
N THR A 200 -5.44 -12.75 -10.21
CA THR A 200 -6.64 -11.91 -10.45
C THR A 200 -7.59 -12.48 -11.52
N THR A 201 -7.21 -13.59 -12.17
CA THR A 201 -8.11 -14.37 -13.04
C THR A 201 -8.99 -15.33 -12.25
N THR A 202 -8.44 -15.98 -11.23
CA THR A 202 -9.13 -17.02 -10.43
C THR A 202 -9.54 -16.54 -9.05
N GLY A 203 -9.01 -15.40 -8.60
CA GLY A 203 -9.11 -14.92 -7.23
C GLY A 203 -8.22 -15.66 -6.23
N GLN A 204 -7.50 -16.71 -6.62
CA GLN A 204 -6.79 -17.53 -5.63
C GLN A 204 -5.54 -16.84 -5.10
N TYR A 205 -5.35 -16.91 -3.78
CA TYR A 205 -4.11 -16.48 -3.12
C TYR A 205 -3.14 -17.65 -2.99
N THR A 206 -1.86 -17.34 -3.01
CA THR A 206 -0.78 -18.29 -2.77
C THR A 206 0.26 -17.63 -1.88
N ALA A 207 0.61 -18.29 -0.79
CA ALA A 207 1.78 -17.92 0.01
C ALA A 207 3.03 -18.44 -0.69
N LEU A 208 4.01 -17.56 -0.84
CA LEU A 208 5.30 -17.83 -1.47
C LEU A 208 6.41 -17.57 -0.48
N ASP A 209 7.50 -18.30 -0.64
CA ASP A 209 8.70 -18.09 0.15
C ASP A 209 9.29 -16.70 -0.12
N GLY A 210 9.63 -15.99 0.95
CA GLY A 210 10.35 -14.73 0.90
C GLY A 210 11.85 -14.94 1.15
N PRO A 211 12.71 -14.03 0.67
CA PRO A 211 14.09 -13.89 1.13
C PRO A 211 14.14 -13.06 2.40
N TYR A 212 13.00 -12.49 2.81
CA TYR A 212 12.92 -11.38 3.73
C TYR A 212 12.92 -11.86 5.18
N GLU A 213 13.79 -11.22 5.96
CA GLU A 213 13.52 -10.96 7.37
C GLU A 213 12.25 -10.10 7.50
N ALA A 214 11.69 -10.00 8.70
CA ALA A 214 10.48 -9.20 8.89
C ALA A 214 10.68 -7.75 8.39
N VAL A 215 9.73 -7.22 7.60
CA VAL A 215 9.79 -5.85 7.06
C VAL A 215 8.41 -5.20 7.02
N GLU A 216 8.34 -3.88 7.13
CA GLU A 216 7.10 -3.08 7.01
C GLU A 216 7.35 -1.72 6.34
N GLU A 217 6.29 -1.07 5.86
CA GLU A 217 6.27 0.35 5.45
C GLU A 217 7.31 0.82 4.42
N GLY A 218 7.82 -0.10 3.59
CA GLY A 218 8.61 0.20 2.40
C GLY A 218 7.77 0.47 1.16
N SER A 219 8.28 0.08 -0.01
CA SER A 219 7.49 0.02 -1.24
C SER A 219 7.75 -1.26 -2.02
N LEU A 220 6.77 -1.66 -2.84
CA LEU A 220 6.88 -2.76 -3.79
C LEU A 220 6.46 -2.27 -5.16
N SER A 221 7.30 -2.50 -6.17
CA SER A 221 7.06 -2.07 -7.54
C SER A 221 7.18 -3.23 -8.51
N TYR A 222 6.17 -3.43 -9.36
CA TYR A 222 6.25 -4.36 -10.49
C TYR A 222 6.92 -3.69 -11.69
N VAL A 223 7.95 -4.33 -12.24
CA VAL A 223 8.66 -3.88 -13.45
C VAL A 223 8.59 -5.00 -14.51
N PRO A 224 8.05 -4.75 -15.72
CA PRO A 224 7.80 -5.79 -16.72
C PRO A 224 9.08 -6.17 -17.50
N VAL A 225 10.11 -6.63 -16.79
CA VAL A 225 11.36 -7.14 -17.36
C VAL A 225 11.52 -8.64 -17.13
N GLY A 226 12.03 -9.36 -18.12
CA GLY A 226 12.06 -10.83 -18.14
C GLY A 226 10.70 -11.42 -18.54
N ASP A 227 10.53 -12.73 -18.37
CA ASP A 227 9.37 -13.46 -18.92
C ASP A 227 8.04 -13.08 -18.26
N LYS A 228 8.04 -12.82 -16.94
CA LYS A 228 6.86 -12.44 -16.16
C LYS A 228 7.02 -11.13 -15.40
N GLY A 229 8.10 -10.39 -15.63
CA GLY A 229 8.44 -9.23 -14.81
C GLY A 229 9.20 -9.58 -13.54
N ILE A 230 9.60 -8.52 -12.85
CA ILE A 230 10.25 -8.57 -11.54
C ILE A 230 9.47 -7.72 -10.53
N LEU A 231 9.63 -8.03 -9.25
CA LEU A 231 9.21 -7.16 -8.15
C LEU A 231 10.44 -6.51 -7.53
N VAL A 232 10.39 -5.21 -7.27
CA VAL A 232 11.47 -4.47 -6.60
C VAL A 232 10.93 -3.93 -5.28
N TYR A 233 11.51 -4.40 -4.17
CA TYR A 233 11.22 -3.91 -2.83
C TYR A 233 12.28 -2.91 -2.40
N ILE A 234 11.86 -1.77 -1.84
CA ILE A 234 12.73 -0.66 -1.44
C ILE A 234 12.39 -0.22 -0.02
N GLY A 235 13.42 0.00 0.81
CA GLY A 235 13.32 0.75 2.06
C GLY A 235 12.38 0.15 3.11
N GLY A 236 11.72 1.05 3.86
CA GLY A 236 10.86 0.68 4.99
C GLY A 236 11.64 0.41 6.25
N ASP A 237 11.01 -0.37 7.14
CA ASP A 237 11.49 -0.63 8.49
C ASP A 237 11.68 -2.13 8.74
N VAL A 238 12.61 -2.44 9.64
CA VAL A 238 12.93 -3.79 10.10
C VAL A 238 12.71 -3.84 11.63
N PRO A 239 11.93 -4.79 12.15
CA PRO A 239 11.73 -4.96 13.58
C PRO A 239 12.92 -5.70 14.22
N SER A 240 13.22 -5.37 15.47
CA SER A 240 14.28 -6.03 16.25
C SER A 240 13.97 -7.47 16.67
N ILE A 241 12.68 -7.85 16.65
CA ILE A 241 12.19 -9.19 16.94
C ILE A 241 11.14 -9.58 15.92
N LYS A 242 11.13 -10.87 15.56
CA LYS A 242 10.16 -11.41 14.59
C LYS A 242 8.76 -11.55 15.19
N ASP A 243 8.65 -12.06 16.41
CA ASP A 243 7.37 -12.34 17.04
C ASP A 243 7.43 -11.91 18.51
N GLY A 244 6.45 -11.11 18.95
CA GLY A 244 6.30 -10.74 20.34
C GLY A 244 5.82 -9.31 20.57
N ILE A 245 5.99 -8.86 21.81
CA ILE A 245 5.65 -7.51 22.26
C ILE A 245 6.89 -6.60 22.25
N ASN A 246 6.68 -5.30 22.05
CA ASN A 246 7.71 -4.26 22.15
C ASN A 246 8.86 -4.36 21.11
N ALA A 247 8.54 -4.76 19.88
CA ALA A 247 9.48 -4.64 18.77
C ALA A 247 9.90 -3.17 18.57
N THR A 248 11.20 -2.93 18.44
CA THR A 248 11.74 -1.62 18.06
C THR A 248 12.06 -1.63 16.58
N MET A 249 11.79 -0.52 15.87
CA MET A 249 12.06 -0.42 14.44
C MET A 249 13.41 0.22 14.15
N SER A 250 14.06 -0.26 13.10
CA SER A 250 15.22 0.37 12.49
C SER A 250 14.97 0.54 11.00
N ALA A 251 15.50 1.61 10.40
CA ALA A 251 15.39 1.82 8.97
C ALA A 251 16.08 0.68 8.21
N ASN A 252 15.39 0.14 7.21
CA ASN A 252 15.97 -0.83 6.30
C ASN A 252 17.05 -0.17 5.42
N SER A 253 17.94 -0.98 4.85
CA SER A 253 19.03 -0.48 4.03
C SER A 253 18.54 0.12 2.71
N TRP A 254 19.14 1.25 2.32
CA TRP A 254 18.94 1.91 1.01
C TRP A 254 20.15 1.79 0.08
N SER A 255 21.18 1.02 0.48
CA SER A 255 22.34 0.73 -0.36
C SER A 255 22.11 -0.45 -1.31
N HIS A 256 20.98 -1.12 -1.18
CA HIS A 256 20.54 -2.22 -2.03
C HIS A 256 19.02 -2.29 -2.10
N VAL A 257 18.52 -3.00 -3.10
CA VAL A 257 17.11 -3.36 -3.24
C VAL A 257 16.98 -4.87 -3.34
N GLN A 258 15.84 -5.38 -2.90
CA GLN A 258 15.53 -6.79 -3.03
C GLN A 258 14.63 -7.00 -4.24
N VAL A 259 15.04 -7.91 -5.12
CA VAL A 259 14.39 -8.11 -6.42
C VAL A 259 13.91 -9.54 -6.56
N TYR A 260 12.63 -9.73 -6.84
CA TYR A 260 12.06 -11.04 -7.17
C TYR A 260 11.96 -11.22 -8.67
N ASP A 261 12.54 -12.27 -9.20
CA ASP A 261 12.19 -12.80 -10.52
C ASP A 261 10.92 -13.67 -10.39
N ILE A 262 9.81 -13.20 -10.96
CA ILE A 262 8.50 -13.86 -10.86
C ILE A 262 8.50 -15.18 -11.64
N ALA A 263 9.21 -15.27 -12.76
CA ALA A 263 9.27 -16.49 -13.57
C ALA A 263 10.20 -17.53 -12.95
N GLY A 264 11.37 -17.09 -12.49
CA GLY A 264 12.37 -17.93 -11.84
C GLY A 264 12.06 -18.28 -10.38
N ALA A 265 11.05 -17.65 -9.78
CA ALA A 265 10.68 -17.79 -8.37
C ALA A 265 11.88 -17.62 -7.42
N LYS A 266 12.71 -16.60 -7.69
CA LYS A 266 13.97 -16.38 -6.99
C LYS A 266 14.16 -14.92 -6.64
N TRP A 267 14.69 -14.71 -5.44
CA TRP A 267 15.03 -13.39 -4.93
C TRP A 267 16.52 -13.10 -5.02
N TYR A 268 16.83 -11.84 -5.25
CA TYR A 268 18.18 -11.30 -5.39
C TYR A 268 18.32 -10.06 -4.51
N ASN A 269 19.50 -9.91 -3.89
CA ASN A 269 19.85 -8.69 -3.18
C ASN A 269 20.82 -7.86 -4.05
N GLN A 270 20.29 -6.85 -4.75
CA GLN A 270 21.02 -6.06 -5.73
C GLN A 270 21.44 -4.71 -5.14
N SER A 271 22.75 -4.49 -5.03
CA SER A 271 23.30 -3.20 -4.62
C SER A 271 22.92 -2.08 -5.58
N THR A 272 22.64 -0.90 -5.02
CA THR A 272 22.35 0.31 -5.76
C THR A 272 23.56 1.24 -5.83
N MET A 273 23.55 2.16 -6.78
CA MET A 273 24.55 3.21 -6.94
C MET A 273 23.96 4.57 -6.59
N GLY A 274 24.77 5.43 -5.97
CA GLY A 274 24.31 6.71 -5.42
C GLY A 274 23.79 6.58 -3.98
N THR A 275 23.53 7.72 -3.37
CA THR A 275 23.08 7.80 -1.97
C THR A 275 21.79 8.61 -1.92
N VAL A 276 20.78 8.05 -1.26
CA VAL A 276 19.50 8.71 -0.96
C VAL A 276 19.18 8.52 0.51
N ALA A 277 18.44 9.45 1.09
CA ALA A 277 18.01 9.34 2.49
C ALA A 277 17.06 8.15 2.68
N SER A 278 17.21 7.46 3.81
CA SER A 278 16.29 6.38 4.19
C SER A 278 14.91 6.93 4.51
N ARG A 279 13.87 6.16 4.20
CA ARG A 279 12.48 6.56 4.45
C ARG A 279 11.62 5.38 4.88
N THR A 280 10.61 5.69 5.66
CA THR A 280 9.46 4.84 5.97
C THR A 280 8.17 5.50 5.47
N GLN A 281 7.10 4.73 5.30
CA GLN A 281 5.74 5.21 5.03
C GLN A 281 5.67 6.11 3.77
N PHE A 282 6.54 5.86 2.80
CA PHE A 282 6.53 6.53 1.50
C PHE A 282 5.72 5.72 0.49
N CYS A 283 5.53 6.25 -0.72
CA CYS A 283 5.01 5.44 -1.82
C CYS A 283 5.95 5.51 -3.03
N ALA A 284 5.79 4.54 -3.93
CA ALA A 284 6.58 4.47 -5.15
C ALA A 284 5.70 4.16 -6.36
N SER A 285 6.16 4.60 -7.54
CA SER A 285 5.52 4.29 -8.81
C SER A 285 6.53 4.16 -9.95
N VAL A 286 6.22 3.31 -10.92
CA VAL A 286 7.07 3.03 -12.06
C VAL A 286 6.69 3.91 -13.25
N GLN A 287 7.67 4.57 -13.83
CA GLN A 287 7.60 5.30 -15.09
C GLN A 287 8.47 4.62 -16.13
N HIS A 288 8.04 4.62 -17.39
CA HIS A 288 8.79 4.02 -18.49
C HIS A 288 8.82 4.96 -19.68
N ASP A 289 10.03 5.28 -20.13
CA ASP A 289 10.24 5.93 -21.41
C ASP A 289 10.25 4.85 -22.49
N GLU A 290 9.22 4.85 -23.34
CA GLU A 290 9.02 3.85 -24.41
C GLU A 290 10.18 3.79 -25.42
N SER A 291 10.96 4.86 -25.55
CA SER A 291 12.16 4.88 -26.41
C SER A 291 13.38 4.22 -25.76
N SER A 292 13.29 3.90 -24.46
CA SER A 292 14.35 3.32 -23.66
C SER A 292 13.99 1.91 -23.17
N SER A 293 15.00 1.12 -22.81
CA SER A 293 14.81 -0.15 -22.11
C SER A 293 14.80 0.02 -20.57
N SER A 294 14.81 1.27 -20.09
CA SER A 294 14.99 1.58 -18.68
C SER A 294 13.70 2.04 -18.00
N TYR A 295 13.43 1.51 -16.82
CA TYR A 295 12.29 1.86 -15.98
C TYR A 295 12.76 2.72 -14.81
N GLN A 296 11.98 3.72 -14.43
CA GLN A 296 12.28 4.64 -13.34
C GLN A 296 11.27 4.42 -12.21
N ILE A 297 11.74 3.99 -11.05
CA ILE A 297 10.88 3.81 -9.86
C ILE A 297 10.97 5.09 -9.03
N TYR A 298 10.00 5.98 -9.19
CA TYR A 298 9.88 7.21 -8.40
C TYR A 298 9.46 6.89 -6.97
N VAL A 299 10.16 7.48 -6.01
CA VAL A 299 9.94 7.39 -4.56
C VAL A 299 9.51 8.76 -4.06
N ILE A 300 8.31 8.83 -3.49
CA ILE A 300 7.62 10.08 -3.17
C ILE A 300 7.20 10.09 -1.69
N GLY A 301 7.50 11.20 -1.02
CA GLY A 301 7.10 11.44 0.37
C GLY A 301 7.79 10.51 1.37
N GLY A 302 7.06 10.19 2.44
CA GLY A 302 7.54 9.44 3.58
C GLY A 302 8.13 10.33 4.67
N ALA A 303 8.77 9.69 5.65
CA ALA A 303 9.45 10.35 6.74
C ALA A 303 10.76 9.63 7.09
N ASP A 304 11.65 10.35 7.75
CA ASP A 304 12.80 9.76 8.43
C ASP A 304 12.35 9.09 9.73
N LEU A 305 12.81 7.86 10.00
CA LEU A 305 12.37 7.10 11.17
C LEU A 305 12.93 7.66 12.48
N GLU A 306 14.13 8.26 12.46
CA GLU A 306 14.83 8.74 13.65
C GLU A 306 14.40 10.17 14.01
N SER A 307 14.50 11.10 13.06
CA SER A 307 14.13 12.50 13.29
C SER A 307 12.62 12.72 13.27
N LYS A 308 11.88 11.83 12.60
CA LYS A 308 10.43 11.90 12.35
C LYS A 308 10.02 13.06 11.44
N ASP A 309 10.98 13.67 10.75
CA ASP A 309 10.72 14.70 9.76
C ASP A 309 10.13 14.09 8.50
N THR A 310 9.05 14.68 8.00
CA THR A 310 8.46 14.31 6.71
C THR A 310 9.30 14.84 5.56
N ILE A 311 9.40 14.07 4.46
CA ILE A 311 10.39 14.31 3.41
C ILE A 311 9.74 14.89 2.15
N LEU A 312 10.34 15.97 1.62
CA LEU A 312 9.94 16.64 0.37
C LEU A 312 10.64 16.09 -0.87
N ASP A 313 11.88 15.63 -0.72
CA ASP A 313 12.71 15.19 -1.83
C ASP A 313 12.02 14.07 -2.61
N VAL A 314 12.07 14.13 -3.93
CA VAL A 314 11.65 13.03 -4.81
C VAL A 314 12.90 12.44 -5.45
N ASN A 315 13.04 11.13 -5.37
CA ASN A 315 14.15 10.41 -6.00
C ASN A 315 13.59 9.28 -6.87
N TYR A 316 14.35 8.82 -7.85
CA TYR A 316 13.98 7.65 -8.62
C TYR A 316 15.15 6.70 -8.85
N LEU A 317 14.85 5.41 -8.79
CA LEU A 317 15.80 4.33 -9.07
C LEU A 317 15.63 3.88 -10.53
N SER A 318 16.70 3.95 -11.30
CA SER A 318 16.71 3.45 -12.68
C SER A 318 17.02 1.96 -12.71
N ILE A 319 16.22 1.21 -13.45
CA ILE A 319 16.40 -0.21 -13.75
C ILE A 319 16.71 -0.30 -15.26
N PRO A 320 17.80 -0.96 -15.71
CA PRO A 320 18.59 -1.93 -14.96
C PRO A 320 19.90 -1.42 -14.39
N SER A 321 20.19 -0.12 -14.37
CA SER A 321 21.46 0.39 -13.81
C SER A 321 21.54 0.32 -12.28
N PHE A 322 20.39 0.21 -11.60
CA PHE A 322 20.21 0.31 -10.15
C PHE A 322 20.84 1.58 -9.58
N LYS A 323 20.78 2.68 -10.34
CA LYS A 323 21.34 3.98 -9.95
C LYS A 323 20.24 4.93 -9.52
N TRP A 324 20.47 5.61 -8.41
CA TRP A 324 19.61 6.66 -7.89
C TRP A 324 19.84 7.99 -8.60
N TYR A 325 18.74 8.69 -8.87
CA TYR A 325 18.70 10.05 -9.36
C TYR A 325 17.72 10.87 -8.50
N SER A 326 17.89 12.18 -8.50
CA SER A 326 16.98 13.11 -7.84
C SER A 326 16.09 13.79 -8.88
N ALA A 327 14.86 14.07 -8.50
CA ALA A 327 13.90 14.86 -9.25
C ALA A 327 13.55 16.13 -8.46
N GLY A 328 12.79 17.05 -9.08
CA GLY A 328 12.21 18.19 -8.38
C GLY A 328 11.37 17.78 -7.16
N PRO A 329 11.43 18.54 -6.03
CA PRO A 329 10.79 18.15 -4.78
C PRO A 329 9.26 18.30 -4.83
N LEU A 330 8.58 17.76 -3.82
CA LEU A 330 7.18 18.06 -3.54
C LEU A 330 7.01 19.51 -3.06
N ASP A 331 5.80 20.05 -3.24
CA ASP A 331 5.43 21.37 -2.68
C ASP A 331 5.19 21.25 -1.17
N ASP A 332 4.52 20.17 -0.76
CA ASP A 332 4.19 19.85 0.63
C ASP A 332 4.58 18.40 0.93
N PRO A 333 5.12 18.11 2.12
CA PRO A 333 5.52 16.75 2.45
C PRO A 333 4.29 15.93 2.84
N ARG A 334 4.31 14.64 2.52
CA ARG A 334 3.29 13.68 2.99
C ARG A 334 3.92 12.33 3.28
N MET A 335 3.48 11.69 4.37
CA MET A 335 3.85 10.32 4.73
C MET A 335 2.60 9.45 4.91
N THR A 336 2.77 8.13 4.98
CA THR A 336 1.72 7.10 5.01
C THR A 336 0.93 7.02 3.69
N LEU A 337 1.59 7.30 2.58
CA LEU A 337 0.95 7.47 1.27
C LEU A 337 0.68 6.15 0.54
N THR A 338 -0.27 6.19 -0.39
CA THR A 338 -0.39 5.22 -1.49
C THR A 338 -0.20 5.93 -2.82
N CYS A 339 0.59 5.35 -3.72
CA CYS A 339 0.84 5.89 -5.05
C CYS A 339 0.07 5.06 -6.08
N VAL A 340 -0.63 5.73 -7.00
CA VAL A 340 -1.19 5.13 -8.22
C VAL A 340 -0.88 6.05 -9.39
N THR A 341 -0.74 5.54 -10.61
CA THR A 341 -0.25 6.33 -11.74
C THR A 341 -1.15 6.21 -12.96
N TYR A 342 -1.38 7.35 -13.60
CA TYR A 342 -2.10 7.46 -14.87
C TYR A 342 -1.21 8.20 -15.87
N GLY A 343 -0.62 7.46 -16.81
CA GLY A 343 0.42 8.00 -17.68
C GLY A 343 1.63 8.49 -16.87
N ARG A 344 2.07 9.71 -17.12
CA ARG A 344 3.19 10.33 -16.37
C ARG A 344 2.78 10.98 -15.03
N GLN A 345 1.47 11.02 -14.74
CA GLN A 345 0.94 11.68 -13.55
C GLN A 345 0.79 10.67 -12.40
N ILE A 346 1.55 10.88 -11.33
CA ILE A 346 1.55 10.05 -10.13
C ILE A 346 0.61 10.69 -9.11
N PHE A 347 -0.44 9.99 -8.73
CA PHE A 347 -1.31 10.36 -7.63
C PHE A 347 -0.68 9.91 -6.31
N GLY A 348 -0.39 10.85 -5.42
CA GLY A 348 -0.13 10.56 -4.01
C GLY A 348 -1.42 10.67 -3.23
N ILE A 349 -1.87 9.58 -2.63
CA ILE A 349 -3.21 9.42 -2.06
C ILE A 349 -3.12 9.23 -0.55
N GLY A 350 -3.95 9.98 0.16
CA GLY A 350 -4.01 10.04 1.61
C GLY A 350 -2.78 10.70 2.21
N GLY A 351 -2.30 10.11 3.29
CA GLY A 351 -1.16 10.53 4.07
C GLY A 351 -1.42 11.59 5.14
N ARG A 352 -0.38 11.86 5.90
CA ARG A 352 -0.32 12.91 6.92
C ARG A 352 0.84 13.85 6.64
N LEU A 353 0.68 15.13 7.00
CA LEU A 353 1.66 16.19 6.77
C LEU A 353 2.79 16.18 7.80
N ALA A 354 2.59 15.51 8.93
CA ALA A 354 3.59 15.37 9.99
C ALA A 354 3.47 14.00 10.67
N TRP A 355 4.54 13.55 11.32
CA TRP A 355 4.53 12.35 12.16
C TRP A 355 3.78 12.61 13.46
N ALA A 356 2.46 12.59 13.38
CA ALA A 356 1.57 12.69 14.52
C ALA A 356 0.31 11.88 14.23
N ASP A 357 -0.42 11.55 15.31
CA ASP A 357 -1.63 10.75 15.18
C ASP A 357 -2.93 11.55 15.48
N ASP A 358 -2.76 12.80 15.92
CA ASP A 358 -3.82 13.70 16.34
C ASP A 358 -3.97 14.88 15.35
N SER A 359 -4.47 16.04 15.81
CA SER A 359 -4.60 17.24 14.97
C SER A 359 -3.26 17.76 14.44
N GLN A 360 -2.13 17.43 15.07
CA GLN A 360 -0.80 17.87 14.64
C GLN A 360 -0.34 17.20 13.35
N ALA A 361 -0.96 16.10 12.91
CA ALA A 361 -0.63 15.47 11.62
C ALA A 361 -1.09 16.31 10.41
N GLY A 362 -1.68 17.48 10.66
CA GLY A 362 -2.09 18.44 9.64
C GLY A 362 -3.41 18.09 8.98
N CYS A 363 -3.88 19.02 8.15
CA CYS A 363 -5.15 18.97 7.44
C CYS A 363 -4.95 19.52 6.03
N TYR A 364 -5.65 18.95 5.06
CA TYR A 364 -5.60 19.35 3.65
C TYR A 364 -6.93 18.98 2.99
N ASP A 365 -7.34 19.75 1.99
CA ASP A 365 -8.73 19.78 1.52
C ASP A 365 -9.10 18.69 0.50
N ALA A 366 -8.14 17.85 0.09
CA ALA A 366 -8.38 16.79 -0.88
C ALA A 366 -7.54 15.53 -0.64
N PRO A 367 -8.11 14.33 -0.83
CA PRO A 367 -7.45 13.07 -0.51
C PRO A 367 -6.22 12.82 -1.38
N ALA A 368 -6.11 13.39 -2.58
CA ALA A 368 -4.98 13.16 -3.48
C ALA A 368 -4.29 14.45 -3.94
N PHE A 369 -3.00 14.35 -4.21
CA PHE A 369 -2.21 15.33 -4.98
C PHE A 369 -1.62 14.65 -6.22
N ILE A 370 -1.17 15.44 -7.19
CA ILE A 370 -0.51 14.93 -8.41
C ILE A 370 0.93 15.40 -8.46
N TYR A 371 1.85 14.49 -8.70
CA TYR A 371 3.22 14.76 -9.12
C TYR A 371 3.40 14.34 -10.58
N ASP A 372 3.80 15.26 -11.45
CA ASP A 372 4.06 14.97 -12.87
C ASP A 372 5.53 14.62 -13.06
N ALA A 373 5.80 13.34 -13.33
CA ALA A 373 7.15 12.83 -13.48
C ALA A 373 7.92 13.47 -14.64
N GLN A 374 7.23 14.02 -15.66
CA GLN A 374 7.89 14.66 -16.79
C GLN A 374 8.38 16.07 -16.48
N SER A 375 7.59 16.85 -15.75
CA SER A 375 7.99 18.19 -15.30
C SER A 375 8.70 18.19 -13.95
N GLU A 376 8.69 17.05 -13.26
CA GLU A 376 9.25 16.84 -11.92
C GLU A 376 8.70 17.85 -10.89
N ALA A 377 7.37 18.02 -10.88
CA ALA A 377 6.71 19.01 -10.02
C ALA A 377 5.28 18.60 -9.66
N THR A 378 4.80 19.14 -8.55
CA THR A 378 3.39 19.02 -8.13
C THR A 378 2.48 19.77 -9.12
N ARG A 379 1.30 19.21 -9.39
CA ARG A 379 0.26 19.83 -10.23
C ARG A 379 -1.04 19.99 -9.46
N SER A 380 -1.73 21.10 -9.70
CA SER A 380 -3.07 21.36 -9.16
C SER A 380 -4.18 20.62 -9.92
N SER A 381 -3.98 20.37 -11.22
CA SER A 381 -4.98 19.77 -12.09
C SER A 381 -4.46 18.52 -12.81
N PHE A 382 -5.33 17.51 -12.87
CA PHE A 382 -5.19 16.33 -13.70
C PHE A 382 -5.50 16.65 -15.17
N ASP A 383 -4.75 16.05 -16.09
CA ASP A 383 -5.03 16.08 -17.51
C ASP A 383 -4.81 14.70 -18.14
N PRO A 384 -5.87 14.01 -18.62
CA PRO A 384 -5.73 12.65 -19.15
C PRO A 384 -4.91 12.57 -20.44
N THR A 385 -4.65 13.70 -21.10
CA THR A 385 -3.83 13.75 -22.33
C THR A 385 -2.34 13.64 -22.04
N LEU A 386 -1.91 13.90 -20.79
CA LEU A 386 -0.53 13.79 -20.34
C LEU A 386 -0.18 12.33 -20.00
N SER A 387 -0.03 11.52 -21.04
CA SER A 387 0.20 10.08 -20.92
C SER A 387 1.67 9.68 -21.02
N SER A 388 2.41 10.24 -21.99
CA SER A 388 3.79 9.85 -22.26
C SER A 388 4.79 10.44 -21.26
N PHE A 389 5.77 9.61 -20.91
CA PHE A 389 6.93 9.97 -20.12
C PHE A 389 8.20 9.80 -20.97
N SER A 390 9.14 10.71 -20.81
CA SER A 390 10.47 10.63 -21.42
C SER A 390 11.53 11.06 -20.42
N LEU A 391 12.68 10.39 -20.47
CA LEU A 391 13.81 10.73 -19.62
C LEU A 391 14.34 12.13 -19.95
N SER A 392 14.83 12.82 -18.91
CA SER A 392 15.62 14.02 -19.13
C SER A 392 16.89 13.69 -19.93
N SER A 393 17.39 14.65 -20.72
CA SER A 393 18.56 14.42 -21.57
C SER A 393 19.81 14.06 -20.76
N SER A 394 19.96 14.60 -19.55
CA SER A 394 21.05 14.26 -18.62
C SER A 394 20.93 12.84 -18.11
N THR A 395 19.75 12.41 -17.64
CA THR A 395 19.52 11.05 -17.14
C THR A 395 19.66 10.03 -18.26
N ALA A 396 19.09 10.29 -19.44
CA ALA A 396 19.24 9.43 -20.60
C ALA A 396 20.70 9.26 -21.02
N SER A 397 21.49 10.34 -21.01
CA SER A 397 22.93 10.29 -21.35
C SER A 397 23.72 9.48 -20.33
N ASP A 398 23.42 9.63 -19.04
CA ASP A 398 24.08 8.90 -17.96
C ASP A 398 23.72 7.40 -17.94
N ILE A 399 22.44 7.05 -18.17
CA ILE A 399 22.01 5.66 -18.36
C ILE A 399 22.71 5.05 -19.57
N LYS A 400 22.84 5.78 -20.67
CA LYS A 400 23.57 5.29 -21.85
C LYS A 400 25.05 5.05 -21.56
N ALA A 401 25.68 5.88 -20.73
CA ALA A 401 27.07 5.71 -20.32
C ALA A 401 27.25 4.56 -19.32
N THR A 402 26.28 4.36 -18.43
CA THR A 402 26.30 3.34 -17.36
C THR A 402 24.98 2.55 -17.32
N PRO A 403 24.71 1.70 -18.33
CA PRO A 403 23.40 1.05 -18.50
C PRO A 403 23.14 -0.10 -17.52
N SER A 404 24.15 -0.55 -16.78
CA SER A 404 24.08 -1.66 -15.84
C SER A 404 24.86 -1.34 -14.57
N PRO A 405 24.55 -1.96 -13.42
CA PRO A 405 25.31 -1.77 -12.20
C PRO A 405 26.75 -2.24 -12.38
N SER A 406 27.63 -1.75 -11.51
CA SER A 406 29.03 -2.18 -11.44
C SER A 406 29.17 -3.66 -11.06
N SER A 407 28.22 -4.19 -10.30
CA SER A 407 28.16 -5.60 -9.91
C SER A 407 26.72 -6.09 -9.90
N TRP A 408 26.52 -7.30 -10.38
CA TRP A 408 25.23 -7.99 -10.35
C TRP A 408 25.19 -8.91 -9.15
N ALA A 409 24.05 -8.96 -8.45
CA ALA A 409 23.83 -9.87 -7.34
C ALA A 409 24.06 -11.35 -7.74
N ASP A 410 23.69 -11.70 -8.97
CA ASP A 410 23.78 -13.04 -9.52
C ASP A 410 23.89 -12.97 -11.05
N PRO A 411 24.73 -13.82 -11.71
CA PRO A 411 24.78 -13.90 -13.16
C PRO A 411 23.43 -14.21 -13.82
N ALA A 412 22.58 -15.03 -13.21
CA ALA A 412 21.24 -15.34 -13.71
C ALA A 412 20.33 -14.09 -13.69
N PHE A 413 20.43 -13.27 -12.63
CA PHE A 413 19.68 -12.02 -12.54
C PHE A 413 20.02 -11.07 -13.68
N LYS A 414 21.32 -10.96 -14.03
CA LYS A 414 21.76 -10.18 -15.20
C LYS A 414 21.10 -10.62 -16.49
N THR A 415 20.82 -11.92 -16.67
CA THR A 415 20.24 -12.43 -17.92
C THR A 415 18.80 -11.95 -18.16
N LEU A 416 18.08 -11.54 -17.11
CA LEU A 416 16.74 -10.96 -17.25
C LEU A 416 16.74 -9.65 -18.05
N PHE A 417 17.89 -8.97 -18.11
CA PHE A 417 18.06 -7.65 -18.73
C PHE A 417 18.80 -7.70 -20.09
N GLY A 418 19.04 -8.89 -20.66
CA GLY A 418 19.75 -9.07 -21.94
C GLY A 418 19.14 -10.16 -22.84
N LYS A 419 19.34 -10.18 -24.16
CA LYS A 419 20.37 -9.55 -25.01
C LYS A 419 19.89 -8.30 -25.76
N SER A 420 20.22 -7.10 -25.26
CA SER A 420 20.29 -5.91 -26.11
C SER A 420 21.76 -5.62 -26.44
N ALA A 421 22.31 -6.44 -27.33
CA ALA A 421 23.57 -6.21 -28.02
C ALA A 421 23.54 -7.02 -29.32
N ALA A 422 22.82 -6.52 -30.32
CA ALA A 422 23.17 -6.87 -31.69
C ALA A 422 24.55 -6.27 -31.93
N THR A 423 25.56 -7.13 -31.90
CA THR A 423 26.89 -6.87 -32.43
C THR A 423 26.73 -6.46 -33.89
N THR A 424 26.71 -5.17 -34.18
CA THR A 424 27.05 -4.68 -35.51
C THR A 424 28.54 -4.91 -35.66
N SER A 425 28.90 -6.11 -36.08
CA SER A 425 30.24 -6.50 -36.47
C SER A 425 30.74 -5.50 -37.50
N THR A 426 31.79 -4.77 -37.14
CA THR A 426 32.62 -4.01 -38.05
C THR A 426 33.28 -4.97 -39.05
N THR A 427 32.66 -5.18 -40.20
CA THR A 427 33.37 -5.72 -41.36
C THR A 427 34.07 -4.60 -42.10
N ALA A 428 35.29 -4.30 -41.68
CA ALA A 428 36.31 -3.72 -42.52
C ALA A 428 37.38 -4.80 -42.77
N ASN A 429 37.44 -5.37 -43.97
CA ASN A 429 38.70 -5.79 -44.55
C ASN A 429 38.62 -5.94 -46.07
N ASN A 430 39.59 -5.30 -46.73
CA ASN A 430 39.81 -5.25 -48.16
C ASN A 430 40.69 -6.44 -48.63
N LYS A 431 40.21 -7.16 -49.67
CA LYS A 431 40.95 -7.70 -50.86
C LYS A 431 41.98 -8.86 -50.67
N PRO A 432 42.37 -9.62 -51.75
CA PRO A 432 41.62 -10.26 -52.85
C PRO A 432 41.85 -11.80 -53.01
N SER A 433 40.92 -12.44 -53.74
CA SER A 433 41.11 -13.46 -54.81
C SER A 433 41.96 -14.72 -54.55
N SER A 434 41.31 -15.89 -54.52
CA SER A 434 41.57 -16.96 -55.50
C SER A 434 40.44 -17.99 -55.52
N THR A 435 40.20 -18.49 -56.73
CA THR A 435 39.22 -19.45 -57.23
C THR A 435 39.42 -20.88 -56.72
N SER A 436 38.33 -21.58 -56.38
CA SER A 436 38.14 -23.04 -56.57
C SER A 436 36.68 -23.42 -56.24
N GLU A 437 36.02 -24.08 -57.19
CA GLU A 437 34.66 -24.64 -57.12
C GLU A 437 34.68 -26.07 -56.48
N PRO A 438 33.54 -26.76 -56.27
CA PRO A 438 33.02 -27.12 -54.96
C PRO A 438 33.23 -28.59 -54.56
N GLN A 439 33.25 -28.88 -53.25
CA GLN A 439 32.98 -30.22 -52.73
C GLN A 439 31.89 -30.20 -51.68
N GLU A 440 30.82 -30.94 -51.99
CA GLU A 440 29.78 -31.39 -51.07
C GLU A 440 30.38 -32.15 -49.89
N VAL A 441 30.02 -31.77 -48.67
CA VAL A 441 29.96 -32.69 -47.55
C VAL A 441 28.67 -32.42 -46.78
N ASN A 442 27.72 -33.32 -46.98
CA ASN A 442 26.53 -33.47 -46.16
C ASN A 442 26.92 -33.82 -44.73
N THR A 443 26.55 -32.98 -43.75
CA THR A 443 26.28 -33.48 -42.40
C THR A 443 25.16 -32.65 -41.77
N SER A 444 24.03 -33.31 -41.59
CA SER A 444 22.77 -32.80 -41.09
C SER A 444 22.77 -32.60 -39.58
N ASP A 445 22.39 -31.39 -39.13
CA ASP A 445 21.91 -31.13 -37.77
C ASP A 445 20.52 -31.77 -37.56
N PRO A 446 20.29 -32.55 -36.49
CA PRO A 446 18.94 -32.93 -36.10
C PRO A 446 18.27 -31.79 -35.32
N SER A 447 17.22 -31.27 -35.92
CA SER A 447 16.27 -30.31 -35.34
C SER A 447 15.42 -30.97 -34.25
N THR A 448 15.59 -30.54 -33.01
CA THR A 448 14.67 -30.90 -31.91
C THR A 448 13.43 -30.01 -31.99
N LYS A 449 12.59 -30.23 -33.01
CA LYS A 449 11.21 -29.72 -33.08
C LYS A 449 10.28 -30.90 -33.27
N GLY A 450 9.67 -31.36 -32.18
CA GLY A 450 8.65 -32.40 -32.21
C GLY A 450 8.55 -33.21 -30.92
N ALA A 451 8.26 -32.57 -29.79
CA ALA A 451 7.95 -33.30 -28.55
C ALA A 451 6.98 -32.58 -27.60
N ILE A 452 6.18 -31.62 -28.09
CA ILE A 452 5.08 -31.01 -27.31
C ILE A 452 3.91 -30.71 -28.24
N ALA A 453 3.24 -31.77 -28.69
CA ALA A 453 1.94 -31.69 -29.37
C ALA A 453 1.06 -32.95 -29.15
N GLY A 454 1.31 -33.70 -28.07
CA GLY A 454 0.61 -34.97 -27.79
C GLY A 454 0.11 -35.14 -26.35
N GLY A 455 -0.04 -34.05 -25.59
CA GLY A 455 -0.30 -34.08 -24.13
C GLY A 455 -1.72 -33.76 -23.68
N VAL A 456 -2.71 -33.65 -24.57
CA VAL A 456 -4.08 -33.24 -24.20
C VAL A 456 -5.10 -34.38 -24.29
N VAL A 457 -4.83 -35.44 -25.07
CA VAL A 457 -5.78 -36.56 -25.24
C VAL A 457 -5.58 -37.68 -24.20
N GLY A 458 -4.37 -37.82 -23.61
CA GLY A 458 -4.11 -38.80 -22.55
C GLY A 458 -4.58 -38.40 -21.14
N GLY A 459 -4.71 -37.09 -20.88
CA GLY A 459 -5.12 -36.57 -19.57
C GLY A 459 -6.61 -36.79 -19.29
N VAL A 460 -7.48 -36.66 -20.30
CA VAL A 460 -8.94 -36.75 -20.13
C VAL A 460 -9.38 -38.19 -19.82
N ALA A 461 -8.75 -39.19 -20.46
CA ALA A 461 -9.04 -40.60 -20.17
C ALA A 461 -8.60 -41.00 -18.75
N SER A 462 -7.46 -40.48 -18.30
CA SER A 462 -6.92 -40.74 -16.96
C SER A 462 -7.78 -40.09 -15.86
N LEU A 463 -8.23 -38.85 -16.09
CA LEU A 463 -9.09 -38.13 -15.14
C LEU A 463 -10.49 -38.75 -15.02
N ALA A 464 -11.06 -39.20 -16.15
CA ALA A 464 -12.36 -39.89 -16.16
C ALA A 464 -12.32 -41.23 -15.39
N LEU A 465 -11.23 -41.98 -15.52
CA LEU A 465 -11.01 -43.22 -14.76
C LEU A 465 -10.89 -42.98 -13.26
N ILE A 466 -10.17 -41.93 -12.84
CA ILE A 466 -10.00 -41.57 -11.42
C ILE A 466 -11.32 -41.13 -10.80
N ILE A 467 -12.11 -40.30 -11.51
CA ILE A 467 -13.43 -39.86 -11.03
C ILE A 467 -14.40 -41.05 -10.89
N SER A 468 -14.37 -41.97 -11.86
CA SER A 468 -15.22 -43.18 -11.84
C SER A 468 -14.87 -44.11 -10.68
N LEU A 469 -13.58 -44.28 -10.37
CA LEU A 469 -13.10 -45.07 -9.23
C LEU A 469 -13.48 -44.42 -7.90
N LEU A 470 -13.29 -43.11 -7.74
CA LEU A 470 -13.66 -42.38 -6.52
C LEU A 470 -15.17 -42.46 -6.26
N TRP A 471 -15.99 -42.30 -7.30
CA TRP A 471 -17.44 -42.43 -7.17
C TRP A 471 -17.86 -43.85 -6.75
N PHE A 472 -17.24 -44.90 -7.32
CA PHE A 472 -17.52 -46.29 -6.96
C PHE A 472 -17.22 -46.62 -5.49
N PHE A 473 -16.11 -46.09 -4.94
CA PHE A 473 -15.78 -46.30 -3.52
C PHE A 473 -16.69 -45.50 -2.57
N VAL A 474 -17.11 -44.29 -2.96
CA VAL A 474 -18.06 -43.49 -2.16
C VAL A 474 -19.46 -44.11 -2.21
N ALA A 475 -19.87 -44.70 -3.34
CA ALA A 475 -21.16 -45.36 -3.49
C ALA A 475 -21.26 -46.66 -2.66
N ARG A 476 -20.17 -47.42 -2.47
CA ARG A 476 -20.17 -48.64 -1.65
C ARG A 476 -20.26 -48.39 -0.14
N ASN A 477 -19.91 -47.20 0.34
CA ASN A 477 -19.83 -46.92 1.78
C ASN A 477 -21.00 -46.11 2.36
N LYS A 478 -22.07 -45.87 1.60
CA LYS A 478 -23.29 -45.25 2.13
C LYS A 478 -24.20 -46.30 2.76
N LYS A 479 -23.95 -46.63 4.04
CA LYS A 479 -25.02 -47.06 4.95
C LYS A 479 -25.82 -45.82 5.36
N PRO A 480 -27.16 -45.84 5.35
CA PRO A 480 -27.97 -44.71 5.81
C PRO A 480 -27.73 -44.49 7.31
N LYS A 481 -27.18 -43.32 7.68
CA LYS A 481 -27.17 -42.86 9.07
C LYS A 481 -28.44 -42.05 9.29
N ASN A 482 -29.27 -42.53 10.19
CA ASN A 482 -30.47 -41.85 10.68
C ASN A 482 -30.09 -40.50 11.32
N ALA A 483 -30.89 -39.49 11.03
CA ALA A 483 -30.84 -38.20 11.71
C ALA A 483 -31.33 -38.36 13.15
N GLU A 484 -30.45 -38.08 14.13
CA GLU A 484 -30.82 -37.93 15.52
C GLU A 484 -31.02 -36.44 15.80
N LEU A 485 -32.24 -36.12 16.25
CA LEU A 485 -32.73 -34.81 16.63
C LEU A 485 -32.08 -34.42 17.97
N VAL A 486 -31.25 -33.37 17.99
CA VAL A 486 -30.76 -32.79 19.25
C VAL A 486 -31.67 -31.62 19.62
N GLU A 487 -32.35 -31.80 20.75
CA GLU A 487 -33.25 -30.89 21.42
C GLU A 487 -32.50 -29.67 22.00
N ILE A 488 -32.99 -28.47 21.68
CA ILE A 488 -32.44 -27.18 22.10
C ILE A 488 -32.96 -26.86 23.50
N ILE A 489 -32.06 -26.74 24.49
CA ILE A 489 -32.39 -26.15 25.80
C ILE A 489 -32.15 -24.63 25.71
N PRO A 490 -33.14 -23.76 26.02
CA PRO A 490 -32.96 -22.32 25.98
C PRO A 490 -32.27 -21.83 27.26
N HIS A 491 -31.13 -21.15 27.12
CA HIS A 491 -30.59 -20.33 28.19
C HIS A 491 -31.17 -18.91 28.11
N GLN A 492 -31.75 -18.49 29.24
CA GLN A 492 -32.39 -17.20 29.45
C GLN A 492 -31.45 -16.05 29.10
N VAL A 493 -31.90 -15.21 28.19
CA VAL A 493 -31.39 -13.84 28.00
C VAL A 493 -31.88 -13.00 29.17
N GLN A 494 -30.96 -12.56 30.03
CA GLN A 494 -31.22 -11.42 30.90
C GLN A 494 -31.01 -10.13 30.09
N THR A 495 -32.12 -9.47 29.83
CA THR A 495 -32.21 -8.06 29.42
C THR A 495 -31.56 -7.19 30.49
N MET A 496 -30.50 -6.46 30.12
CA MET A 496 -30.11 -5.23 30.81
C MET A 496 -30.39 -4.04 29.89
N SER A 497 -31.07 -3.06 30.48
CA SER A 497 -31.66 -1.88 29.87
C SER A 497 -30.62 -0.94 29.25
N GLU A 498 -31.00 -0.34 28.12
CA GLU A 498 -30.31 0.81 27.52
C GLU A 498 -30.34 2.04 28.43
N LEU A 499 -29.25 2.81 28.41
CA LEU A 499 -29.16 4.26 28.71
C LEU A 499 -27.94 4.85 27.95
N PRO A 500 -27.92 6.17 27.68
CA PRO A 500 -27.57 6.71 26.36
C PRO A 500 -26.09 7.11 26.17
N VAL A 501 -25.79 7.37 24.89
CA VAL A 501 -24.54 7.83 24.28
C VAL A 501 -23.89 9.01 25.00
N GLY A 502 -22.59 8.88 25.27
CA GLY A 502 -21.69 9.95 25.68
C GLY A 502 -20.24 9.58 25.32
N ALA A 503 -19.53 10.52 24.72
CA ALA A 503 -18.18 10.45 24.15
C ALA A 503 -17.18 9.52 24.87
N ARG A 504 -16.46 8.70 24.09
CA ARG A 504 -15.17 8.13 24.52
C ARG A 504 -14.06 8.82 23.76
N ASP A 505 -13.46 9.78 24.46
CA ASP A 505 -12.21 10.44 24.16
C ASP A 505 -11.03 9.46 24.07
N GLY A 506 -10.02 9.91 23.33
CA GLY A 506 -8.78 9.21 23.01
C GLY A 506 -7.98 8.72 24.20
N ARG A 507 -7.32 7.59 24.00
CA ARG A 507 -6.23 7.13 24.87
C ARG A 507 -4.93 7.78 24.42
N SER A 508 -4.58 8.86 25.10
CA SER A 508 -3.20 9.30 25.28
C SER A 508 -2.57 8.39 26.34
N GLU A 509 -1.58 7.59 25.96
CA GLU A 509 -0.79 6.81 26.92
C GLU A 509 0.24 7.72 27.61
N LEU A 510 0.31 7.56 28.93
CA LEU A 510 0.97 8.42 29.89
C LEU A 510 2.50 8.33 29.82
N ARG A 511 3.17 9.48 29.74
CA ARG A 511 4.61 9.62 30.01
C ARG A 511 4.84 9.60 31.53
N GLY A 512 5.40 8.53 32.06
CA GLY A 512 5.83 8.42 33.46
C GLY A 512 6.98 9.40 33.76
N GLY A 513 6.67 10.48 34.48
CA GLY A 513 7.66 11.39 35.05
C GLY A 513 8.10 10.90 36.43
N THR A 514 9.28 10.29 36.51
CA THR A 514 9.93 10.01 37.80
C THR A 514 10.55 11.31 38.33
N GLN A 515 9.91 11.93 39.33
CA GLN A 515 10.52 13.01 40.10
C GLN A 515 11.67 12.45 40.93
N MET A 516 12.91 12.85 40.62
CA MET A 516 14.00 12.80 41.59
C MET A 516 13.92 14.02 42.51
N ARG A 517 13.72 13.76 43.80
CA ARG A 517 13.85 14.71 44.91
C ARG A 517 15.28 15.22 45.00
N TRP A 518 15.43 16.54 45.14
CA TRP A 518 16.67 17.16 45.62
C TRP A 518 16.60 17.26 47.14
N GLU A 519 17.49 16.54 47.83
CA GLU A 519 17.74 16.75 49.26
C GLU A 519 18.81 17.83 49.44
N LEU A 520 18.52 18.82 50.29
CA LEU A 520 19.48 19.82 50.74
C LEU A 520 20.37 19.21 51.85
N PRO A 521 21.69 19.46 51.84
CA PRO A 521 22.49 19.31 53.05
C PRO A 521 22.68 20.67 53.73
N ALA A 522 22.29 20.73 55.01
CA ALA A 522 22.85 21.66 55.98
C ALA A 522 23.64 20.82 57.01
N ASP A 523 24.94 21.07 57.17
CA ASP A 523 25.46 21.94 58.23
C ASP A 523 26.98 21.71 58.46
N HIS A 524 27.63 22.81 58.88
CA HIS A 524 28.80 22.92 59.76
C HIS A 524 30.26 22.65 59.32
N LYS A 525 30.99 23.79 59.32
CA LYS A 525 32.25 24.13 60.05
C LYS A 525 33.62 23.62 59.56
N GLY A 526 34.56 24.57 59.50
CA GLY A 526 36.02 24.39 59.51
C GLY A 526 36.71 25.24 58.43
N GLU A 527 36.92 26.54 58.66
CA GLU A 527 38.23 27.13 59.01
C GLU A 527 39.32 27.12 57.88
N ILE A 528 39.56 28.33 57.35
CA ILE A 528 40.85 28.98 56.99
C ILE A 528 41.99 28.17 56.34
N SER A 529 42.44 28.62 55.16
CA SER A 529 43.71 29.36 55.02
C SER A 529 43.93 29.96 53.62
N GLU A 530 44.68 31.05 53.63
CA GLU A 530 45.00 32.01 52.57
C GLU A 530 45.89 31.49 51.41
N LEU A 531 46.08 32.44 50.47
CA LEU A 531 47.18 32.67 49.52
C LEU A 531 46.97 32.14 48.11
N ASP A 532 47.40 32.79 47.05
CA ASP A 532 47.72 34.17 46.66
C ASP A 532 48.19 34.03 45.20
N SER A 533 48.05 35.12 44.44
CA SER A 533 48.64 35.36 43.12
C SER A 533 48.04 34.51 41.97
N GLY A 534 47.67 35.07 40.83
CA GLY A 534 48.00 36.38 40.29
C GLY A 534 48.43 36.24 38.83
N ARG A 535 47.93 37.17 38.01
CA ARG A 535 48.37 37.58 36.66
C ARG A 535 47.92 36.71 35.48
N ASN A 536 47.08 37.28 34.61
CA ASN A 536 47.32 38.39 33.64
C ASN A 536 48.15 37.88 32.44
N ARG A 537 47.82 38.19 31.19
CA ARG A 537 47.09 39.34 30.62
C ARG A 537 46.18 38.91 29.48
#